data_AF-A0A2V5L8E3-F1
#
_entry.id   AF-A0A2V5L8E3-F1
#
_cell.length_a   1.000
_cell.length_b   1.000
_cell.length_c   1.000
_cell.angle_alpha   90.00
_cell.angle_beta   90.00
_cell.angle_gamma   90.00
#
_symmetry.space_group_name_H-M   'P 1'
#
loop_
_entity.id
_entity.type
_entity.pdbx_description
1 polymer ?
#
loop_
_entity_poly.entity_id
_entity_poly.type
_entity_poly.pdbx_seq_one_letter_code
_entity_poly.pdbx_strand_id
1 'polypeptide(L)'
;MKRYFFDLRDGDELTPDDEGLELSTMEAVQEEAARSLADMARDASRRPHNGAGHRMAIEVRDDTGPVLQAKFTFQIERLKH
;
A
#
# COMPACT_ATOMS: atom_id res chain seq x y z
N MET A 1 9.51 18.21 11.63
CA MET A 1 9.20 16.98 10.87
C MET A 1 8.05 16.29 11.59
N LYS A 2 7.18 15.60 10.87
CA LYS A 2 6.05 14.85 11.45
C LYS A 2 6.28 13.36 11.19
N ARG A 3 5.93 12.52 12.16
CA ARG A 3 5.98 11.07 12.01
C ARG A 3 4.71 10.59 11.31
N TYR A 4 4.90 9.75 10.30
CA TYR A 4 3.83 9.12 9.54
C TYR A 4 4.01 7.61 9.60
N PHE A 5 2.92 6.88 9.74
CA PHE A 5 2.89 5.42 9.79
C PHE A 5 2.28 4.92 8.49
N PHE A 6 2.92 3.95 7.85
CA PHE A 6 2.55 3.44 6.53
C PHE A 6 1.97 2.04 6.69
N ASP A 7 0.70 1.93 7.10
CA ASP A 7 0.07 0.64 7.34
C ASP A 7 -0.19 -0.10 6.01
N LEU A 8 0.15 -1.39 5.94
CA LEU A 8 0.00 -2.21 4.75
C LEU A 8 -1.35 -2.92 4.79
N ARG A 9 -2.19 -2.72 3.76
CA ARG A 9 -3.43 -3.47 3.57
C ARG A 9 -3.32 -4.45 2.42
N ASP A 10 -3.51 -5.73 2.72
CA ASP A 10 -3.58 -6.81 1.74
C ASP A 10 -4.96 -7.49 1.80
N GLY A 11 -5.85 -7.13 0.86
CA GLY A 11 -7.26 -7.51 0.91
C GLY A 11 -7.95 -6.95 2.15
N ASP A 12 -8.40 -7.84 3.03
CA ASP A 12 -9.03 -7.49 4.31
C ASP A 12 -8.01 -7.50 5.48
N GLU A 13 -6.79 -7.98 5.26
CA GLU A 13 -5.71 -8.00 6.24
C GLU A 13 -5.05 -6.63 6.32
N LEU A 14 -4.85 -6.13 7.54
CA LEU A 14 -4.13 -4.88 7.82
C LEU A 14 -2.94 -5.20 8.72
N THR A 15 -1.75 -4.81 8.27
CA THR A 15 -0.50 -4.89 9.01
C THR A 15 -0.08 -3.48 9.38
N PRO A 16 -0.23 -3.08 10.66
CA PRO A 16 0.18 -1.75 11.11
C PRO A 16 1.68 -1.54 11.03
N ASP A 17 2.08 -0.31 10.72
CA ASP A 17 3.45 0.18 10.91
C ASP A 17 3.51 0.90 12.27
N ASP A 18 4.29 0.34 13.20
CA ASP A 18 4.48 0.90 14.55
C ASP A 18 5.73 1.80 14.64
N GLU A 19 6.63 1.73 13.65
CA GLU A 19 7.87 2.51 13.64
C GLU A 19 7.63 3.90 13.02
N GLY A 20 7.03 3.92 11.84
CA GLY A 20 6.79 5.12 11.06
C GLY A 20 8.07 5.84 10.60
N LEU A 21 7.89 6.84 9.74
CA LEU A 21 8.97 7.66 9.19
C LEU A 21 8.73 9.14 9.47
N GLU A 22 9.80 9.85 9.82
CA GLU A 22 9.76 11.30 9.96
C GLU A 22 9.98 11.97 8.60
N LEU A 23 8.93 12.61 8.08
CA LEU A 23 8.95 13.27 6.79
C LEU A 23 8.57 14.74 6.93
N SER A 24 9.14 15.55 6.04
CA SER A 24 9.02 17.02 6.12
C SER A 24 7.88 17.59 5.29
N THR A 25 7.42 16.86 4.26
CA THR A 25 6.42 17.32 3.31
C THR A 25 5.45 16.20 2.95
N MET A 26 4.25 16.56 2.49
CA MET A 26 3.26 15.58 2.04
C MET A 26 3.69 14.91 0.72
N GLU A 27 4.47 15.60 -0.11
CA GLU A 27 5.06 15.03 -1.32
C GLU A 27 6.00 13.87 -0.99
N ALA A 28 6.83 14.00 0.06
CA ALA A 28 7.70 12.92 0.52
C ALA A 28 6.88 11.73 1.07
N VAL A 29 5.78 12.01 1.77
CA VAL A 29 4.84 10.99 2.25
C VAL A 29 4.20 10.24 1.07
N GLN A 30 3.78 10.97 0.05
CA GLN A 30 3.20 10.39 -1.16
C GLN A 30 4.22 9.53 -1.92
N GLU A 31 5.47 9.99 -2.05
CA GLU A 31 6.54 9.23 -2.71
C GLU A 31 6.81 7.91 -1.98
N GLU A 32 6.93 7.96 -0.65
CA GLU A 32 7.15 6.76 0.16
C GLU A 32 5.97 5.79 0.04
N ALA A 33 4.74 6.27 0.20
CA ALA A 33 3.55 5.41 0.06
C ALA A 33 3.45 4.76 -1.33
N ALA A 34 3.77 5.49 -2.40
CA ALA A 34 3.78 4.95 -3.75
C ALA A 34 4.86 3.90 -3.95
N ARG A 35 6.05 4.11 -3.36
CA ARG A 35 7.17 3.17 -3.39
C ARG A 35 6.82 1.88 -2.66
N SER A 36 6.33 1.96 -1.42
CA SER A 36 5.93 0.79 -0.65
C SER A 36 4.82 0.00 -1.34
N LEU A 37 3.85 0.68 -1.97
CA LEU A 37 2.79 0.04 -2.73
C LEU A 37 3.33 -0.70 -3.97
N ALA A 38 4.30 -0.11 -4.68
CA ALA A 38 4.94 -0.73 -5.84
C ALA A 38 5.72 -1.99 -5.46
N ASP A 39 6.46 -1.95 -4.35
CA ASP A 39 7.17 -3.11 -3.82
C ASP A 39 6.19 -4.21 -3.42
N MET A 40 5.10 -3.87 -2.73
CA MET A 40 4.05 -4.82 -2.37
C MET A 40 3.44 -5.46 -3.63
N ALA A 41 3.07 -4.66 -4.63
CA ALA A 41 2.51 -5.17 -5.89
C ALA A 41 3.48 -6.09 -6.63
N ARG A 42 4.78 -5.77 -6.62
CA ARG A 42 5.83 -6.62 -7.19
C ARG A 42 5.91 -7.97 -6.48
N ASP A 43 5.80 -7.99 -5.16
CA ASP A 43 5.83 -9.24 -4.39
C ASP A 43 4.55 -10.06 -4.58
N ALA A 44 3.38 -9.41 -4.65
CA ALA A 44 2.12 -10.08 -4.95
C ALA A 44 2.15 -10.76 -6.32
N SER A 45 2.71 -10.11 -7.35
CA SER A 45 2.78 -10.64 -8.72
C SER A 45 3.46 -12.01 -8.87
N ARG A 46 4.25 -12.41 -7.85
CA ARG A 46 4.95 -13.70 -7.80
C ARG A 46 4.09 -14.84 -7.26
N ARG A 47 2.92 -14.53 -6.69
CA ARG A 47 2.02 -15.51 -6.06
C ARG A 47 0.94 -15.96 -7.06
N PRO A 48 0.42 -17.19 -6.95
CA PRO A 48 -0.73 -17.61 -7.75
C PRO A 48 -1.94 -16.72 -7.43
N HIS A 49 -2.57 -16.17 -8.47
CA HIS A 49 -3.75 -15.31 -8.31
C HIS A 49 -5.02 -16.03 -8.75
N ASN A 50 -6.00 -16.02 -7.86
CA ASN A 50 -7.24 -16.78 -7.99
C ASN A 50 -8.33 -15.91 -8.65
N GLY A 51 -8.03 -15.22 -9.76
CA GLY A 51 -9.00 -14.55 -10.64
C GLY A 51 -9.85 -13.40 -10.07
N ALA A 52 -10.06 -13.32 -8.76
CA ALA A 52 -10.67 -12.19 -8.09
C ALA A 52 -9.58 -11.15 -7.84
N GLY A 53 -9.72 -9.95 -8.41
CA GLY A 53 -8.71 -8.89 -8.31
C GLY A 53 -8.19 -8.70 -6.89
N HIS A 54 -6.87 -8.81 -6.74
CA HIS A 54 -6.15 -8.68 -5.49
C HIS A 54 -6.01 -7.19 -5.13
N ARG A 55 -6.62 -6.76 -4.03
CA ARG A 55 -6.66 -5.35 -3.61
C ARG A 55 -5.57 -5.08 -2.60
N MET A 56 -4.77 -4.05 -2.83
CA MET A 56 -3.60 -3.71 -2.03
C MET A 56 -3.62 -2.22 -1.74
N ALA A 57 -3.22 -1.80 -0.54
CA ALA A 57 -3.13 -0.40 -0.20
C ALA A 57 -2.00 -0.12 0.79
N ILE A 58 -1.51 1.12 0.74
CA ILE A 58 -0.74 1.74 1.81
C ILE A 58 -1.64 2.81 2.43
N GLU A 59 -1.98 2.62 3.71
CA GLU A 59 -2.79 3.55 4.50
C GLU A 59 -1.85 4.37 5.37
N VAL A 60 -1.72 5.66 5.04
CA VAL A 60 -0.85 6.55 5.79
C VAL A 60 -1.67 7.28 6.85
N ARG A 61 -1.21 7.18 8.09
CA ARG A 61 -1.74 7.91 9.23
C ARG A 61 -0.64 8.68 9.95
N ASP A 62 -1.03 9.70 10.68
CA ASP A 62 -0.20 10.33 11.69
C ASP A 62 -0.87 10.19 13.07
N ASP A 63 -0.33 10.84 14.08
CA ASP A 63 -0.85 10.79 15.46
C ASP A 63 -2.31 11.25 15.60
N THR A 64 -2.83 11.99 14.62
CA THR A 64 -4.20 12.52 14.60
C THR A 64 -5.18 11.68 13.78
N GLY A 65 -4.67 10.74 12.97
CA GLY A 65 -5.47 9.85 12.15
C GLY A 65 -5.00 9.73 10.71
N PRO A 66 -5.85 9.16 9.82
CA PRO A 66 -5.52 8.93 8.41
C PRO A 66 -5.32 10.25 7.65
N VAL A 67 -4.28 10.30 6.81
CA VAL A 67 -3.93 11.49 6.03
C VAL A 67 -3.79 11.23 4.54
N LEU A 68 -3.42 10.01 4.15
CA LEU A 68 -3.22 9.65 2.75
C LEU A 68 -3.49 8.16 2.55
N GLN A 69 -3.93 7.79 1.36
CA GLN A 69 -4.08 6.39 0.99
C GLN A 69 -3.68 6.18 -0.47
N ALA A 70 -2.73 5.27 -0.70
CA ALA A 70 -2.36 4.79 -2.03
C ALA A 70 -2.97 3.39 -2.24
N LYS A 71 -3.62 3.14 -3.39
CA LYS A 71 -4.29 1.86 -3.68
C LYS A 71 -3.90 1.29 -5.03
N PHE A 72 -3.83 -0.02 -5.08
CA PHE A 72 -3.65 -0.80 -6.30
C PHE A 72 -4.64 -1.96 -6.31
N THR A 73 -5.13 -2.34 -7.49
CA THR A 73 -5.88 -3.57 -7.70
C THR A 73 -5.21 -4.33 -8.82
N PHE A 74 -4.79 -5.56 -8.52
CA PHE A 74 -4.09 -6.42 -9.46
C PHE A 74 -5.00 -7.55 -9.93
N GLN A 75 -5.15 -7.72 -11.24
CA GLN A 75 -5.99 -8.76 -11.80
C GLN A 75 -5.32 -9.35 -13.05
N ILE A 76 -5.29 -10.67 -13.13
CA ILE A 76 -4.83 -11.41 -14.31
C ILE A 76 -6.04 -12.18 -14.86
N GLU A 77 -6.42 -11.86 -16.09
CA GLU A 77 -7.47 -12.56 -16.80
C GLU A 77 -6.89 -13.40 -17.93
N ARG A 78 -7.26 -14.68 -17.99
CA ARG A 78 -6.98 -15.52 -19.17
C ARG A 78 -8.13 -15.35 -20.14
N LEU A 79 -7.93 -14.51 -21.16
CA LEU A 79 -8.87 -14.40 -22.26
C LEU A 79 -8.78 -15.66 -23.12
N LYS A 80 -9.92 -16.24 -23.49
CA LYS A 80 -9.96 -17.37 -24.42
C LYS A 80 -9.49 -16.88 -25.79
N HIS A 81 -8.55 -17.60 -26.41
CA HIS A 81 -8.36 -17.55 -27.85
C HIS A 81 -9.40 -18.43 -28.53
#